data_AF-A0A352NNX6-F1
#
_entry.id   AF-A0A352NNX6-F1
#
_cell.length_a   1.000
_cell.length_b   1.000
_cell.length_c   1.000
_cell.angle_alpha   90.00
_cell.angle_beta   90.00
_cell.angle_gamma   90.00
#
_symmetry.space_group_name_H-M   'P 1'
#
loop_
_entity.id
_entity.type
_entity.pdbx_description
1 polymer ?
#
loop_
_entity_poly.entity_id
_entity_poly.type
_entity_poly.pdbx_seq_one_letter_code
_entity_poly.pdbx_strand_id
1 'polypeptide(L)'
;MNAHQLAEKGEALKNILEVGDYELEHIKLSDYGQWTALCSMYLEKNYPTNNATKRFIDLVKKPETRSKDSFEELLGIIKGLWEWEESDPKLNLEVDAGPSLRELLDSRKQESE
;
A
#
# COMPACT_ATOMS: atom_id res chain seq x y z
N MET A 1 6.82 1.47 -7.33
CA MET A 1 6.98 0.83 -6.01
C MET A 1 5.62 0.30 -5.58
N ASN A 2 5.57 -0.92 -5.03
CA ASN A 2 4.33 -1.59 -4.59
C ASN A 2 4.34 -1.80 -3.05
N ALA A 3 3.25 -2.35 -2.49
CA ALA A 3 3.14 -2.57 -1.06
C ALA A 3 4.23 -3.51 -0.50
N HIS A 4 4.59 -4.56 -1.24
CA HIS A 4 5.68 -5.48 -0.86
C HIS A 4 7.01 -4.75 -0.66
N GLN A 5 7.45 -3.97 -1.65
CA GLN A 5 8.70 -3.20 -1.57
C GLN A 5 8.68 -2.16 -0.43
N LEU A 6 7.52 -1.58 -0.15
CA LEU A 6 7.36 -0.65 0.98
C LEU A 6 7.45 -1.37 2.33
N ALA A 7 6.89 -2.58 2.44
CA ALA A 7 6.96 -3.41 3.62
C ALA A 7 8.40 -3.87 3.90
N GLU A 8 9.11 -4.38 2.88
CA GLU A 8 10.52 -4.77 2.99
C GLU A 8 11.40 -3.60 3.45
N LYS A 9 11.19 -2.41 2.89
CA LYS A 9 11.93 -1.20 3.29
C LYS A 9 11.62 -0.83 4.75
N GLY A 10 10.38 -0.97 5.19
CA GLY A 10 10.00 -0.74 6.58
C GLY A 10 10.65 -1.75 7.53
N GLU A 11 10.64 -3.04 7.20
CA GLU A 11 11.32 -4.08 7.99
C GLU A 11 12.83 -3.85 8.08
N ALA A 12 13.47 -3.41 6.99
CA ALA A 12 14.89 -3.04 7.01
C ALA A 12 15.17 -1.88 7.98
N LEU A 13 14.29 -0.88 8.05
CA LEU A 13 14.38 0.20 9.03
C LEU A 13 14.16 -0.32 10.47
N LYS A 14 13.22 -1.25 10.66
CA LYS A 14 12.98 -1.90 11.96
C LYS A 14 14.22 -2.62 12.48
N ASN A 15 14.88 -3.40 11.64
CA ASN A 15 16.09 -4.15 12.02
C ASN A 15 17.26 -3.25 12.42
N ILE A 16 17.33 -2.02 11.87
CA ILE A 16 18.31 -1.02 12.29
C ILE A 16 18.01 -0.50 13.71
N LEU A 17 16.73 -0.42 14.09
CA LEU A 17 16.28 0.02 15.42
C LEU A 17 16.45 -1.04 16.52
N GLU A 18 16.39 -2.34 16.20
CA GLU A 18 16.51 -3.40 17.21
C GLU A 18 17.96 -3.62 17.70
N VAL A 19 18.95 -3.07 16.99
CA VAL A 19 20.38 -3.22 17.30
C VAL A 19 20.93 -2.10 18.20
N GLY A 20 20.20 -0.98 18.36
CA GLY A 20 20.54 0.09 19.29
C GLY A 20 19.35 0.34 20.22
N ASP A 21 19.58 0.35 21.53
CA ASP A 21 18.55 0.59 22.56
C ASP A 21 17.52 1.63 22.08
N TYR A 22 16.28 1.17 21.92
CA TYR A 22 15.05 1.75 21.32
C TYR A 22 14.76 3.27 21.43
N GLU A 23 15.74 4.13 21.18
CA GLU A 23 15.51 5.53 20.88
C GLU A 23 15.63 5.70 19.36
N LEU A 24 14.57 6.25 18.75
CA LEU A 24 14.55 6.61 17.33
C LEU A 24 15.64 7.65 16.94
N GLU A 25 16.52 8.01 17.87
CA GLU A 25 17.78 8.74 17.65
C GLU A 25 18.73 8.03 16.67
N HIS A 26 18.60 6.71 16.46
CA HIS A 26 19.50 5.95 15.58
C HIS A 26 19.05 5.81 14.13
N ILE A 27 17.78 6.06 13.79
CA ILE A 27 17.41 6.26 12.38
C ILE A 27 17.81 7.69 12.03
N LYS A 28 18.59 7.87 10.94
CA LYS A 28 18.67 9.18 10.31
C LYS A 28 17.24 9.59 9.98
N LEU A 29 16.73 10.64 10.64
CA LEU A 29 15.35 11.14 10.45
C LEU A 29 14.95 11.29 8.97
N SER A 30 15.94 11.44 8.07
CA SER A 30 15.77 11.38 6.62
C SER A 30 15.16 10.08 6.11
N ASP A 31 15.56 8.93 6.62
CA ASP A 31 15.22 7.62 6.05
C ASP A 31 13.81 7.19 6.45
N TYR A 32 13.44 7.44 7.72
CA TYR A 32 12.05 7.30 8.19
C TYR A 32 11.12 8.29 7.47
N GLY A 33 11.52 9.55 7.35
CA GLY A 33 10.74 10.57 6.63
C GLY A 33 10.54 10.22 5.16
N GLN A 34 11.58 9.71 4.49
CA GLN A 34 11.47 9.23 3.11
C GLN A 34 10.55 8.01 2.98
N TRP A 35 10.67 7.03 3.89
CA TRP A 35 9.80 5.85 3.86
C TRP A 35 8.34 6.23 4.06
N THR A 36 8.01 7.02 5.08
CA THR A 36 6.63 7.48 5.33
C THR A 36 6.08 8.30 4.17
N ALA A 37 6.89 9.18 3.55
CA ALA A 37 6.47 9.92 2.36
C ALA A 37 6.14 9.00 1.17
N LEU A 38 6.97 7.98 0.93
CA LEU A 38 6.75 7.01 -0.14
C LEU A 38 5.49 6.16 0.11
N CYS A 39 5.26 5.74 1.35
CA CYS A 39 4.04 5.05 1.75
C CYS A 39 2.80 5.93 1.53
N SER A 40 2.83 7.19 1.98
CA SER A 40 1.73 8.14 1.80
C SER A 40 1.39 8.32 0.33
N MET A 41 2.38 8.60 -0.53
CA MET A 41 2.16 8.74 -1.97
C MET A 41 1.58 7.48 -2.61
N TYR A 42 2.02 6.29 -2.19
CA TYR A 42 1.47 5.02 -2.69
C TYR A 42 0.01 4.82 -2.26
N LEU A 43 -0.29 5.01 -0.98
CA LEU A 43 -1.62 4.83 -0.41
C LEU A 43 -2.63 5.83 -0.97
N GLU A 44 -2.26 7.11 -1.08
CA GLU A 44 -3.11 8.14 -1.65
C GLU A 44 -3.38 7.91 -3.13
N LYS A 45 -2.40 7.38 -3.89
CA LYS A 45 -2.57 7.09 -5.32
C LYS A 45 -3.48 5.89 -5.58
N ASN A 46 -3.28 4.78 -4.86
CA ASN A 46 -3.93 3.50 -5.16
C ASN A 46 -5.17 3.25 -4.30
N TYR A 47 -5.23 3.83 -3.10
CA TYR A 47 -6.27 3.59 -2.10
C TYR A 47 -6.77 4.90 -1.44
N PRO A 48 -7.13 5.95 -2.21
CA PRO A 48 -7.39 7.30 -1.69
C PRO A 48 -8.54 7.38 -0.67
N THR A 49 -9.54 6.53 -0.79
CA THR A 49 -10.75 6.55 0.07
C THR A 49 -10.70 5.52 1.19
N ASN A 50 -9.66 4.68 1.25
CA ASN A 50 -9.54 3.59 2.21
C ASN A 50 -9.29 4.11 3.64
N ASN A 51 -9.93 3.49 4.63
CA ASN A 51 -9.76 3.84 6.04
C ASN A 51 -8.33 3.60 6.54
N ALA A 52 -7.64 2.58 6.04
CA ALA A 52 -6.24 2.31 6.34
C ALA A 52 -5.34 3.44 5.84
N THR A 53 -5.59 3.95 4.62
CA THR A 53 -4.90 5.13 4.08
C THR A 53 -5.10 6.34 4.99
N LYS A 54 -6.35 6.67 5.34
CA LYS A 54 -6.65 7.81 6.24
C LYS A 54 -5.92 7.66 7.58
N ARG A 55 -6.00 6.47 8.19
CA ARG A 55 -5.32 6.19 9.46
C ARG A 55 -3.81 6.34 9.35
N PHE A 56 -3.19 5.83 8.28
CA PHE A 56 -1.76 5.96 8.04
C PHE A 56 -1.35 7.44 7.96
N ILE A 57 -2.07 8.23 7.17
CA ILE A 57 -1.80 9.67 7.00
C ILE A 57 -2.01 10.43 8.32
N ASP A 58 -3.05 10.11 9.07
CA ASP A 58 -3.33 10.73 10.37
C ASP A 58 -2.26 10.40 11.40
N LEU A 59 -1.75 9.17 11.40
CA LEU A 59 -0.62 8.78 12.24
C LEU A 59 0.61 9.60 11.85
N VAL A 60 1.06 9.60 10.59
CA VAL A 60 2.27 10.32 10.13
C VAL A 60 2.27 11.81 10.51
N LYS A 61 1.09 12.45 10.55
CA LYS A 61 0.96 13.87 10.88
C LYS A 61 1.11 14.20 12.37
N LYS A 62 1.06 13.21 13.27
CA LYS A 62 1.19 13.46 14.70
C LYS A 62 2.65 13.80 15.06
N PRO A 63 2.88 14.65 16.07
CA PRO A 63 4.24 14.87 16.59
C PRO A 63 4.78 13.61 17.30
N GLU A 64 3.89 12.75 17.80
CA GLU A 64 4.17 11.51 18.56
C GLU A 64 4.49 10.29 17.67
N THR A 65 4.42 10.43 16.34
CA THR A 65 4.68 9.35 15.37
C THR A 65 6.13 8.91 15.28
N ARG A 66 6.96 9.46 16.15
CA ARG A 66 8.36 9.09 16.35
C ARG A 66 8.50 8.18 17.58
N SER A 67 7.48 7.38 17.86
CA SER A 67 7.54 6.28 18.83
C SER A 67 7.62 4.95 18.09
N LYS A 68 8.24 3.95 18.74
CA LYS A 68 8.28 2.56 18.24
C LYS A 68 6.88 2.07 17.89
N ASP A 69 5.92 2.27 18.79
CA ASP A 69 4.55 1.80 18.61
C ASP A 69 3.90 2.42 17.36
N SER A 70 4.12 3.71 17.13
CA SER A 70 3.63 4.38 15.92
C SER A 70 4.29 3.83 14.65
N PHE A 71 5.60 3.56 14.70
CA PHE A 71 6.30 2.96 13.58
C PHE A 71 5.78 1.54 13.27
N GLU A 72 5.63 0.71 14.30
CA GLU A 72 5.11 -0.66 14.16
C GLU A 72 3.66 -0.66 13.63
N GLU A 73 2.84 0.29 14.06
CA GLU A 73 1.49 0.45 13.54
C GLU A 73 1.48 0.85 12.05
N LEU A 74 2.30 1.83 11.66
CA LEU A 74 2.46 2.22 10.25
C LEU A 74 2.94 1.05 9.39
N LEU A 75 3.94 0.30 9.88
CA LEU A 75 4.45 -0.89 9.19
C LEU A 75 3.39 -1.98 9.07
N GLY A 76 2.63 -2.22 10.14
CA GLY A 76 1.52 -3.18 10.15
C GLY A 76 0.46 -2.88 9.09
N ILE A 77 0.13 -1.60 8.89
CA ILE A 77 -0.81 -1.17 7.83
C ILE A 77 -0.28 -1.56 6.45
N ILE A 78 1.00 -1.29 6.17
CA ILE A 78 1.61 -1.59 4.86
C ILE A 78 1.73 -3.10 4.63
N LYS A 79 2.09 -3.87 5.66
CA LYS A 79 2.16 -5.34 5.59
C LYS A 79 0.78 -5.96 5.37
N GLY A 80 -0.24 -5.52 6.10
CA GLY A 80 -1.61 -5.99 5.91
C GLY A 80 -2.14 -5.67 4.51
N LEU A 81 -1.75 -4.53 3.94
CA LEU A 81 -2.07 -4.20 2.55
C LEU A 81 -1.36 -5.11 1.56
N TRP A 82 -0.07 -5.38 1.77
CA TRP A 82 0.69 -6.32 0.94
C TRP A 82 0.08 -7.73 1.00
N GLU A 83 -0.20 -8.26 2.18
CA GLU A 83 -0.86 -9.56 2.36
C GLU A 83 -2.23 -9.60 1.67
N TRP A 84 -2.99 -8.51 1.75
CA TRP A 84 -4.27 -8.40 1.05
C TRP A 84 -4.09 -8.42 -0.47
N GLU A 85 -3.15 -7.63 -1.01
CA GLU A 85 -2.81 -7.59 -2.45
C GLU A 85 -2.35 -8.97 -2.98
N GLU A 86 -1.62 -9.75 -2.18
CA GLU A 86 -1.21 -11.11 -2.55
C GLU A 86 -2.32 -12.14 -2.40
N SER A 87 -3.21 -11.96 -1.42
CA SER A 87 -4.31 -12.88 -1.15
C SER A 87 -5.47 -12.75 -2.14
N ASP A 88 -5.54 -11.64 -2.90
CA ASP A 88 -6.60 -11.40 -3.88
C ASP A 88 -6.13 -11.77 -5.31
N PRO A 89 -6.43 -12.99 -5.82
CA PRO A 89 -6.10 -13.37 -7.18
C PRO A 89 -6.79 -12.53 -8.27
N LYS A 90 -7.64 -11.56 -7.93
CA LYS A 90 -8.44 -10.77 -8.87
C LYS A 90 -7.79 -9.47 -9.37
N LEU A 91 -6.61 -9.08 -8.90
CA LEU A 91 -5.92 -7.90 -9.43
C LEU A 91 -4.90 -8.21 -10.54
N ASN A 92 -4.72 -9.49 -10.89
CA ASN A 92 -4.15 -9.95 -12.16
C ASN A 92 -5.27 -10.28 -13.17
N LEU A 93 -6.29 -9.41 -13.25
CA LEU A 93 -7.17 -9.41 -14.42
C LEU A 93 -6.34 -8.85 -15.58
N GLU A 94 -5.60 -9.72 -16.26
CA GLU A 94 -5.51 -9.59 -17.71
C GLU A 94 -6.95 -9.47 -18.19
N VAL A 95 -7.31 -8.27 -18.66
CA VAL A 95 -8.60 -8.01 -19.28
C VAL A 95 -8.59 -8.82 -20.57
N ASP A 96 -8.98 -10.10 -20.49
CA ASP A 96 -9.54 -10.76 -21.66
C ASP A 96 -10.87 -10.05 -21.89
N ALA A 97 -10.78 -8.96 -22.66
CA ALA A 97 -11.91 -8.17 -23.07
C ALA A 97 -12.74 -9.07 -23.98
N GLY A 98 -13.62 -9.86 -23.36
CA GLY A 98 -14.69 -10.52 -24.07
C GLY A 98 -15.41 -9.52 -24.99
N PRO A 99 -16.04 -10.01 -26.06
CA PRO A 99 -16.59 -9.16 -27.11
C PRO A 99 -17.44 -8.05 -26.50
N SER A 100 -17.16 -6.84 -26.94
CA SER A 100 -17.84 -5.64 -26.50
C SER A 100 -19.36 -5.81 -26.63
N LEU A 101 -20.12 -5.08 -25.82
CA LEU A 101 -21.58 -5.06 -25.91
C LEU A 101 -22.08 -4.78 -27.34
N ARG A 102 -21.28 -4.08 -28.15
CA ARG A 102 -21.58 -3.82 -29.55
C ARG A 102 -21.49 -5.08 -30.41
N GLU A 103 -20.45 -5.88 -30.25
CA GLU A 103 -20.26 -7.15 -30.96
C GLU A 103 -21.34 -8.17 -30.59
N LEU A 104 -21.81 -8.17 -29.34
CA LEU A 104 -22.92 -9.01 -28.88
C LEU A 104 -24.29 -8.56 -29.42
N LEU A 105 -24.47 -7.27 -29.67
CA LEU A 105 -25.72 -6.73 -30.23
C LEU A 105 -25.80 -6.94 -31.75
N ASP A 106 -24.67 -6.85 -32.45
CA ASP A 106 -24.61 -7.06 -33.89
C ASP A 106 -24.82 -8.54 -34.26
N SER A 107 -24.29 -9.47 -33.45
CA SER A 107 -24.52 -10.91 -33.65
C SER A 107 -25.99 -11.32 -33.45
N ARG A 108 -26.73 -10.69 -32.52
CA ARG A 108 -28.16 -10.94 -32.33
C ARG A 108 -29.07 -10.38 -33.44
N LYS A 109 -28.61 -9.38 -34.18
CA LYS A 109 -29.35 -8.86 -35.34
C LYS A 109 -29.25 -9.77 -36.57
N GLN A 110 -28.13 -10.47 -36.74
CA GLN A 110 -27.93 -11.37 -37.88
C GLN A 110 -28.67 -12.72 -37.74
N GLU A 111 -29.07 -13.10 -36.53
CA GLU A 111 -29.87 -14.32 -36.28
C GLU A 111 -31.39 -14.09 -36.47
N SER A 112 -31.82 -12.88 -36.81
CA SER A 112 -33.23 -12.47 -36.93
C SER A 112 -33.70 -12.27 -38.38
N GLU A 113 -32.90 -12.66 -39.37
CA GLU A 113 -33.25 -12.69 -40.81
C GLU A 113 -33.34 -14.13 -41.33
#